data_AF-A0A2B7H091-F1
#
_entry.id   AF-A0A2B7H091-F1
#
_cell.length_a   1.000
_cell.length_b   1.000
_cell.length_c   1.000
_cell.angle_alpha   90.00
_cell.angle_beta   90.00
_cell.angle_gamma   90.00
#
_symmetry.space_group_name_H-M   'P 1'
#
loop_
_entity.id
_entity.type
_entity.pdbx_description
1 polymer ?
#
loop_
_entity_poly.entity_id
_entity_poly.type
_entity_poly.pdbx_seq_one_letter_code
_entity_poly.pdbx_strand_id
1 'polypeptide(L)'
;MERTIQTQLPRNLMLHVGHEETLLERVRHSTNRTELVLAPVELHRRNIQRRLREAQLPKNRLRFADPPEVGKRLLPDDQQSRDAIDRIDRLSMIQSLLAENDRLDTSEPTIPSAPQEIEQIRTVVESVTGFHPERLETFSGIAEELPSPIDADSAEILEGAVAVERALRQDIEKVVSDVEFVRRASQNLLRTNGTCLEAAFPDVERISLVGVSSLPAAHVDLLHAILEATQVPVHIHFRRGTGSYLSRRLPELLNVTEPGTVVFES
;
A
#
# COMPACT_ATOMS: atom_id res chain seq x y z
N MET A 1 -12.87 30.40 -0.03
CA MET A 1 -13.62 29.70 -1.10
C MET A 1 -13.17 28.25 -1.07
N GLU A 2 -13.94 27.35 -0.44
CA GLU A 2 -13.58 25.93 -0.33
C GLU A 2 -13.58 25.30 -1.72
N ARG A 3 -12.39 25.00 -2.26
CA ARG A 3 -12.27 24.06 -3.38
C ARG A 3 -12.77 22.72 -2.85
N THR A 4 -13.85 22.18 -3.42
CA THR A 4 -14.33 20.84 -3.10
C THR A 4 -13.17 19.87 -3.31
N ILE A 5 -12.87 18.97 -2.36
CA ILE A 5 -11.74 18.02 -2.40
C ILE A 5 -11.61 17.33 -3.78
N GLN A 6 -12.73 17.04 -4.43
CA GLN A 6 -12.81 16.46 -5.77
C GLN A 6 -12.10 17.28 -6.87
N THR A 7 -11.97 18.60 -6.73
CA THR A 7 -11.29 19.47 -7.70
C THR A 7 -9.77 19.41 -7.64
N GLN A 8 -9.21 18.84 -6.57
CA GLN A 8 -7.77 18.60 -6.41
C GLN A 8 -7.36 17.18 -6.81
N LEU A 9 -8.32 16.29 -7.10
CA LEU A 9 -8.06 14.90 -7.45
C LEU A 9 -8.00 14.71 -8.96
N PRO A 10 -7.27 13.67 -9.45
CA PRO A 10 -7.34 13.24 -10.84
C PRO A 10 -8.79 13.01 -11.31
N ARG A 11 -9.10 13.35 -12.55
CA ARG A 11 -10.48 13.30 -13.10
C ARG A 11 -11.09 11.90 -13.07
N ASN A 12 -10.26 10.87 -13.18
CA ASN A 12 -10.60 9.46 -13.15
C ASN A 12 -10.67 8.87 -11.71
N LEU A 13 -10.45 9.67 -10.66
CA LEU A 13 -10.52 9.24 -9.26
C LEU A 13 -11.82 9.68 -8.58
N MET A 14 -12.55 8.73 -8.00
CA MET A 14 -13.77 8.99 -7.22
C MET A 14 -13.66 8.47 -5.79
N LEU A 15 -14.03 9.30 -4.81
CA LEU A 15 -14.00 8.94 -3.39
C LEU A 15 -15.41 8.72 -2.85
N HIS A 16 -15.58 7.66 -2.07
CA HIS A 16 -16.85 7.26 -1.45
C HIS A 16 -16.64 7.13 0.06
N VAL A 17 -17.28 7.95 0.89
CA VAL A 17 -17.13 7.89 2.36
C VAL A 17 -18.39 7.32 3.01
N GLY A 18 -18.32 6.11 3.57
CA GLY A 18 -19.47 5.46 4.19
C GLY A 18 -20.55 4.99 3.20
N HIS A 19 -20.24 5.03 1.90
CA HIS A 19 -21.13 4.62 0.81
C HIS A 19 -20.66 3.31 0.20
N GLU A 20 -20.44 2.28 1.01
CA GLU A 20 -20.08 0.93 0.51
C GLU A 20 -21.20 0.34 -0.37
N GLU A 21 -22.43 0.83 -0.18
CA GLU A 21 -23.61 0.40 -0.93
C GLU A 21 -23.53 0.81 -2.41
N THR A 22 -22.79 1.87 -2.75
CA THR A 22 -22.64 2.28 -4.15
C THR A 22 -21.92 1.22 -4.98
N LEU A 23 -21.06 0.38 -4.37
CA LEU A 23 -20.48 -0.78 -5.04
C LEU A 23 -21.58 -1.80 -5.40
N LEU A 24 -22.49 -2.10 -4.47
CA LEU A 24 -23.59 -3.04 -4.68
C LEU A 24 -24.62 -2.50 -5.68
N GLU A 25 -24.93 -1.21 -5.60
CA GLU A 25 -25.80 -0.52 -6.56
C GLU A 25 -25.23 -0.55 -7.97
N ARG A 26 -23.91 -0.39 -8.15
CA ARG A 26 -23.27 -0.50 -9.46
C ARG A 26 -23.43 -1.90 -10.05
N VAL A 27 -23.31 -2.95 -9.24
CA VAL A 27 -23.54 -4.33 -9.70
C VAL A 27 -25.00 -4.55 -10.14
N ARG A 28 -25.96 -3.88 -9.48
CA ARG A 28 -27.39 -3.92 -9.85
C ARG A 28 -27.66 -3.29 -11.21
N HIS A 29 -27.08 -2.13 -11.49
CA HIS A 29 -27.44 -1.31 -12.64
C HIS A 29 -26.52 -1.49 -13.87
N SER A 30 -25.34 -2.08 -13.71
CA SER A 30 -24.41 -2.31 -14.83
C SER A 30 -24.66 -3.66 -15.48
N THR A 31 -24.78 -3.70 -16.80
CA THR A 31 -25.05 -4.95 -17.54
C THR A 31 -23.78 -5.72 -17.91
N ASN A 32 -22.66 -5.05 -18.24
CA ASN A 32 -21.48 -5.70 -18.85
C ASN A 32 -20.10 -5.36 -18.24
N ARG A 33 -19.97 -4.46 -17.26
CA ARG A 33 -18.64 -4.00 -16.82
C ARG A 33 -18.01 -4.92 -15.76
N THR A 34 -16.76 -5.30 -15.96
CA THR A 34 -15.94 -5.99 -14.94
C THR A 34 -15.19 -4.98 -14.09
N GLU A 35 -15.32 -5.09 -12.78
CA GLU A 35 -14.65 -4.23 -11.80
C GLU A 35 -13.65 -5.06 -10.98
N LEU A 36 -12.38 -4.67 -10.98
CA LEU A 36 -11.35 -5.24 -10.12
C LEU A 36 -11.44 -4.58 -8.75
N VAL A 37 -11.74 -5.39 -7.72
CA VAL A 37 -11.96 -4.91 -6.36
C VAL A 37 -10.77 -5.31 -5.49
N LEU A 38 -9.92 -4.33 -5.20
CA LEU A 38 -8.80 -4.43 -4.28
C LEU A 38 -9.35 -4.39 -2.85
N ALA A 39 -9.25 -5.51 -2.13
CA ALA A 39 -9.81 -5.65 -0.79
C ALA A 39 -8.72 -6.13 0.19
N PRO A 40 -7.84 -5.25 0.71
CA PRO A 40 -6.65 -5.63 1.47
C PRO A 40 -6.91 -6.41 2.77
N VAL A 41 -8.18 -6.51 3.19
CA VAL A 41 -8.59 -7.21 4.41
C VAL A 41 -9.64 -8.25 4.03
N GLU A 42 -9.31 -9.53 4.28
CA GLU A 42 -10.14 -10.68 3.91
C GLU A 42 -11.56 -10.59 4.51
N LEU A 43 -11.67 -10.11 5.75
CA LEU A 43 -12.97 -9.92 6.41
C LEU A 43 -13.90 -9.01 5.59
N HIS A 44 -13.37 -7.95 4.97
CA HIS A 44 -14.17 -7.00 4.21
C HIS A 44 -14.57 -7.59 2.87
N ARG A 45 -13.65 -8.30 2.20
CA ARG A 45 -13.96 -9.11 1.02
C ARG A 45 -15.11 -10.08 1.31
N ARG A 46 -15.03 -10.83 2.41
CA ARG A 46 -16.08 -11.78 2.84
C ARG A 46 -17.41 -11.09 3.12
N ASN A 47 -17.40 -9.93 3.76
CA ASN A 47 -18.60 -9.15 4.05
C ASN A 47 -19.28 -8.65 2.76
N ILE A 48 -18.53 -8.10 1.81
CA ILE A 48 -19.09 -7.65 0.52
C ILE A 48 -19.66 -8.85 -0.26
N GLN A 49 -18.90 -9.95 -0.34
CA GLN A 49 -19.37 -11.17 -0.98
C GLN A 49 -20.63 -11.75 -0.32
N ARG A 50 -20.77 -11.64 1.01
CA ARG A 50 -22.00 -12.02 1.72
C ARG A 50 -23.17 -11.14 1.30
N ARG A 51 -23.00 -9.82 1.30
CA ARG A 51 -24.05 -8.87 0.89
C ARG A 51 -24.49 -9.08 -0.57
N LEU A 52 -23.56 -9.39 -1.47
CA LEU A 52 -23.88 -9.75 -2.86
C LEU A 52 -24.77 -11.01 -2.94
N ARG A 53 -24.48 -12.03 -2.12
CA ARG A 53 -25.31 -13.24 -2.04
C ARG A 53 -26.71 -12.95 -1.49
N GLU A 54 -26.78 -12.20 -0.39
CA GLU A 54 -28.04 -11.82 0.26
C GLU A 54 -28.94 -11.01 -0.70
N ALA A 55 -28.34 -10.14 -1.52
CA ALA A 55 -29.04 -9.35 -2.52
C ALA A 55 -29.27 -10.08 -3.87
N GLN A 56 -28.91 -11.36 -3.98
CA GLN A 56 -29.02 -12.18 -5.21
C GLN A 56 -28.33 -11.54 -6.44
N LEU A 57 -27.20 -10.86 -6.22
CA LEU A 57 -26.47 -10.17 -7.28
C LEU A 57 -25.40 -11.07 -7.90
N PRO A 58 -25.15 -10.91 -9.22
CA PRO A 58 -24.13 -11.68 -9.91
C PRO A 58 -22.72 -11.32 -9.40
N LYS A 59 -21.92 -12.34 -9.07
CA LYS A 59 -20.55 -12.17 -8.56
C LYS A 59 -19.48 -12.06 -9.64
N ASN A 60 -19.76 -12.54 -10.84
CA ASN A 60 -18.82 -12.53 -11.97
C ASN A 60 -18.41 -11.12 -12.43
N ARG A 61 -19.15 -10.10 -11.99
CA ARG A 61 -18.86 -8.69 -12.29
C ARG A 61 -17.79 -8.07 -11.40
N LEU A 62 -17.54 -8.65 -10.21
CA LEU A 62 -16.54 -8.16 -9.27
C LEU A 62 -15.42 -9.20 -9.12
N ARG A 63 -14.24 -8.86 -9.62
CA ARG A 63 -13.02 -9.66 -9.43
C ARG A 63 -12.33 -9.17 -8.17
N PHE A 64 -12.58 -9.84 -7.04
CA PHE A 64 -11.90 -9.54 -5.78
C PHE A 64 -10.48 -10.09 -5.78
N ALA A 65 -9.52 -9.25 -5.44
CA ALA A 65 -8.12 -9.63 -5.30
C ALA A 65 -7.47 -8.86 -4.15
N ASP A 66 -6.45 -9.47 -3.56
CA ASP A 66 -5.60 -8.77 -2.59
C ASP A 66 -4.56 -7.91 -3.35
N PRO A 67 -4.22 -6.70 -2.87
CA PRO A 67 -3.30 -5.82 -3.59
C PRO A 67 -1.95 -6.48 -3.95
N PRO A 68 -1.31 -7.28 -3.07
CA PRO A 68 -0.09 -8.00 -3.45
C PRO A 68 -0.29 -9.03 -4.57
N GLU A 69 -1.43 -9.71 -4.64
CA GLU A 69 -1.73 -10.66 -5.72
C GLU A 69 -1.86 -9.93 -7.06
N VAL A 70 -2.49 -8.76 -7.05
CA VAL A 70 -2.55 -7.87 -8.22
C VAL A 70 -1.16 -7.38 -8.57
N GLY A 71 -0.38 -6.96 -7.57
CA GLY A 71 1.00 -6.53 -7.72
C GLY A 71 1.83 -7.58 -8.45
N LYS A 72 1.82 -8.84 -7.97
CA LYS A 72 2.52 -9.96 -8.61
C LYS A 72 2.12 -10.10 -10.09
N ARG A 73 0.83 -10.13 -10.40
CA ARG A 73 0.33 -10.28 -11.79
C ARG A 73 0.72 -9.14 -12.73
N LEU A 74 1.02 -7.97 -12.19
CA LEU A 74 1.46 -6.83 -12.96
C LEU A 74 2.97 -6.86 -13.21
N LEU A 75 3.73 -7.78 -12.63
CA LEU A 75 5.17 -7.91 -12.87
C LEU A 75 5.47 -8.80 -14.08
N PRO A 76 6.67 -8.68 -14.69
CA PRO A 76 7.18 -9.64 -15.65
C PRO A 76 7.22 -11.08 -15.09
N ASP A 77 7.14 -12.08 -15.97
CA ASP A 77 7.01 -13.50 -15.59
C ASP A 77 8.16 -14.01 -14.71
N ASP A 78 9.39 -13.53 -14.90
CA ASP A 78 10.56 -13.89 -14.09
C ASP A 78 10.47 -13.36 -12.64
N GLN A 79 9.67 -12.33 -12.40
CA GLN A 79 9.47 -11.74 -11.08
C GLN A 79 8.18 -12.22 -10.41
N GLN A 80 7.21 -12.73 -11.18
CA GLN A 80 5.97 -13.31 -10.66
C GLN A 80 6.22 -14.55 -9.77
N SER A 81 7.30 -15.29 -10.03
CA SER A 81 7.66 -16.51 -9.30
C SER A 81 8.37 -16.25 -7.96
N ARG A 82 8.73 -15.00 -7.65
CA ARG A 82 9.35 -14.66 -6.37
C ARG A 82 8.31 -14.72 -5.25
N ASP A 83 8.76 -15.21 -4.10
CA ASP A 83 7.97 -15.25 -2.87
C ASP A 83 8.47 -14.23 -1.86
N ALA A 84 7.57 -13.79 -0.99
CA ALA A 84 7.93 -13.04 0.21
C ALA A 84 8.36 -14.01 1.32
N ILE A 85 9.31 -13.59 2.16
CA ILE A 85 9.56 -14.27 3.42
C ILE A 85 8.37 -14.09 4.37
N ASP A 86 8.05 -15.14 5.14
CA ASP A 86 6.98 -15.04 6.11
C ASP A 86 7.42 -14.27 7.37
N ARG A 87 6.48 -14.00 8.27
CA ARG A 87 6.79 -13.25 9.49
C ARG A 87 7.73 -14.01 10.42
N ILE A 88 7.65 -15.34 10.49
CA ILE A 88 8.50 -16.15 11.37
C ILE A 88 9.94 -16.11 10.87
N ASP A 89 10.13 -16.21 9.55
CA ASP A 89 11.42 -16.06 8.89
C ASP A 89 12.00 -14.67 9.16
N ARG A 90 11.19 -13.59 8.99
CA ARG A 90 11.63 -12.22 9.30
C ARG A 90 12.07 -12.05 10.75
N LEU A 91 11.29 -12.56 11.70
CA LEU A 91 11.63 -12.47 13.12
C LEU A 91 12.94 -13.22 13.43
N SER A 92 13.16 -14.37 12.79
CA SER A 92 14.40 -15.13 12.93
C SER A 92 15.59 -14.38 12.35
N MET A 93 15.42 -13.74 11.19
CA MET A 93 16.46 -12.89 10.58
C MET A 93 16.78 -11.67 11.44
N ILE A 94 15.76 -10.95 11.94
CA ILE A 94 15.95 -9.83 12.86
C ILE A 94 16.69 -10.28 14.12
N GLN A 95 16.35 -11.45 14.67
CA GLN A 95 17.04 -12.00 15.82
C GLN A 95 18.53 -12.26 15.53
N SER A 96 18.86 -12.80 14.35
CA SER A 96 20.26 -12.97 13.93
C SER A 96 20.99 -11.63 13.79
N LEU A 97 20.34 -10.62 13.16
CA LEU A 97 20.92 -9.28 13.01
C LEU A 97 21.25 -8.63 14.35
N LEU A 98 20.40 -8.83 15.36
CA LEU A 98 20.64 -8.35 16.73
C LEU A 98 21.78 -9.11 17.42
N ALA A 99 21.90 -10.42 17.21
CA ALA A 99 22.93 -11.24 17.84
C ALA A 99 24.34 -10.92 17.30
N GLU A 100 24.43 -10.50 16.03
CA GLU A 100 25.69 -10.19 15.37
C GLU A 100 26.28 -8.83 15.75
N ASN A 101 25.54 -7.94 16.44
CA ASN A 101 25.92 -6.60 16.94
C ASN A 101 26.59 -5.62 15.93
N ASP A 102 26.90 -6.04 14.71
CA ASP A 102 27.67 -5.24 13.74
C ASP A 102 26.79 -4.43 12.76
N ARG A 103 25.47 -4.68 12.72
CA ARG A 103 24.56 -4.11 11.69
C ARG A 103 23.42 -3.24 12.23
N LEU A 104 23.11 -3.32 13.52
CA LEU A 104 22.08 -2.53 14.19
C LEU A 104 22.66 -2.00 15.50
N ASP A 105 22.90 -0.68 15.58
CA ASP A 105 23.33 -0.07 16.83
C ASP A 105 22.13 0.00 17.79
N THR A 106 22.00 -1.02 18.63
CA THR A 106 20.96 -1.09 19.68
C THR A 106 21.42 -0.47 20.99
N SER A 107 22.53 0.26 20.99
CA SER A 107 23.01 0.98 22.18
C SER A 107 22.15 2.21 22.51
N GLU A 108 21.32 2.66 21.56
CA GLU A 108 20.35 3.73 21.73
C GLU A 108 19.10 3.24 22.47
N PRO A 109 18.64 3.95 23.52
CA PRO A 109 17.64 3.46 24.46
C PRO A 109 16.23 3.30 23.87
N THR A 110 15.95 3.91 22.72
CA THR A 110 14.61 3.94 22.12
C THR A 110 14.34 2.74 21.21
N ILE A 111 15.38 2.11 20.66
CA ILE A 111 15.22 0.95 19.78
C ILE A 111 14.94 -0.29 20.63
N PRO A 112 13.80 -0.98 20.42
CA PRO A 112 13.51 -2.20 21.15
C PRO A 112 14.56 -3.28 20.95
N SER A 113 14.87 -4.05 22.00
CA SER A 113 15.71 -5.24 21.90
C SER A 113 14.94 -6.50 21.48
N ALA A 114 13.60 -6.44 21.48
CA ALA A 114 12.75 -7.56 21.09
C ALA A 114 12.50 -7.58 19.57
N PRO A 115 12.82 -8.68 18.85
CA PRO A 115 12.62 -8.78 17.40
C PRO A 115 11.18 -8.47 16.95
N GLN A 116 10.19 -8.79 17.78
CA GLN A 116 8.78 -8.54 17.48
C GLN A 116 8.44 -7.06 17.43
N GLU A 117 9.04 -6.26 18.31
CA GLU A 117 8.80 -4.81 18.40
C GLU A 117 9.51 -4.09 17.25
N ILE A 118 10.74 -4.52 16.92
CA ILE A 118 11.47 -4.03 15.74
C ILE A 118 10.68 -4.31 14.44
N GLU A 119 10.20 -5.54 14.25
CA GLU A 119 9.39 -5.90 13.08
C GLU A 119 8.09 -5.09 13.00
N GLN A 120 7.49 -4.78 14.16
CA GLN A 120 6.30 -3.94 14.21
C GLN A 120 6.61 -2.51 13.78
N ILE A 121 7.68 -1.91 14.29
CA ILE A 121 8.15 -0.58 13.89
C ILE A 121 8.44 -0.55 12.39
N ARG A 122 9.22 -1.52 11.88
CA ARG A 122 9.54 -1.69 10.45
C ARG A 122 8.27 -1.76 9.60
N THR A 123 7.27 -2.52 10.02
CA THR A 123 5.99 -2.63 9.30
C THR A 123 5.18 -1.33 9.33
N VAL A 124 5.20 -0.57 10.43
CA VAL A 124 4.53 0.73 10.52
C VAL A 124 5.21 1.75 9.61
N VAL A 125 6.54 1.82 9.64
CA VAL A 125 7.32 2.70 8.74
C VAL A 125 7.07 2.31 7.28
N GLU A 126 7.11 1.03 6.93
CA GLU A 126 6.73 0.54 5.60
C GLU A 126 5.31 0.98 5.21
N SER A 127 4.36 0.89 6.13
CA SER A 127 2.97 1.27 5.85
C SER A 127 2.80 2.78 5.62
N VAL A 128 3.52 3.62 6.37
CA VAL A 128 3.38 5.09 6.31
C VAL A 128 4.19 5.70 5.17
N THR A 129 5.43 5.23 4.97
CA THR A 129 6.37 5.86 4.03
C THR A 129 6.57 5.03 2.78
N GLY A 130 6.30 3.72 2.82
CA GLY A 130 6.68 2.80 1.75
C GLY A 130 8.19 2.65 1.59
N PHE A 131 8.99 3.28 2.47
CA PHE A 131 10.41 3.60 2.31
C PHE A 131 10.72 4.54 1.13
N HIS A 132 9.73 5.33 0.70
CA HIS A 132 9.89 6.33 -0.35
C HIS A 132 10.77 7.49 0.11
N PRO A 133 11.76 7.94 -0.68
CA PRO A 133 12.69 9.00 -0.28
C PRO A 133 11.99 10.27 0.24
N GLU A 134 11.07 10.85 -0.54
CA GLU A 134 10.36 12.07 -0.14
C GLU A 134 9.52 11.91 1.13
N ARG A 135 8.93 10.72 1.34
CA ARG A 135 8.09 10.45 2.53
C ARG A 135 8.95 10.24 3.77
N LEU A 136 10.13 9.64 3.62
CA LEU A 136 11.11 9.51 4.69
C LEU A 136 11.69 10.88 5.06
N GLU A 137 12.03 11.72 4.08
CA GLU A 137 12.48 13.10 4.32
C GLU A 137 11.39 13.92 5.03
N THR A 138 10.14 13.83 4.56
CA THR A 138 9.00 14.49 5.23
C THR A 138 8.81 14.00 6.66
N PHE A 139 8.94 12.68 6.89
CA PHE A 139 8.86 12.12 8.24
C PHE A 139 9.97 12.67 9.13
N SER A 140 11.22 12.68 8.66
CA SER A 140 12.38 13.20 9.39
C SER A 140 12.19 14.67 9.74
N GLY A 141 11.80 15.50 8.77
CA GLY A 141 11.56 16.92 9.01
C GLY A 141 10.46 17.19 10.03
N ILE A 142 9.37 16.41 10.01
CA ILE A 142 8.32 16.52 11.04
C ILE A 142 8.83 16.05 12.40
N ALA A 143 9.64 14.99 12.45
CA ALA A 143 10.22 14.48 13.69
C ALA A 143 11.12 15.54 14.36
N GLU A 144 11.94 16.25 13.59
CA GLU A 144 12.81 17.33 14.09
C GLU A 144 12.03 18.52 14.70
N GLU A 145 10.78 18.73 14.31
CA GLU A 145 9.92 19.78 14.88
C GLU A 145 9.24 19.37 16.20
N LEU A 146 9.36 18.11 16.62
CA LEU A 146 8.73 17.61 17.85
C LEU A 146 9.50 18.09 19.10
N PRO A 147 8.83 18.27 20.25
CA PRO A 147 9.51 18.62 21.48
C PRO A 147 10.39 17.48 21.99
N SER A 148 11.60 17.81 22.45
CA SER A 148 12.48 16.86 23.11
C SER A 148 11.82 16.16 24.33
N PRO A 149 12.01 14.84 24.51
CA PRO A 149 12.90 13.93 23.74
C PRO A 149 12.25 13.28 22.50
N ILE A 150 11.03 13.65 22.12
CA ILE A 150 10.25 12.95 21.09
C ILE A 150 10.90 13.08 19.70
N ASP A 151 11.62 14.18 19.44
CA ASP A 151 12.40 14.39 18.23
C ASP A 151 13.46 13.30 18.04
N ALA A 152 14.33 13.14 19.03
CA ALA A 152 15.40 12.14 19.04
C ALA A 152 14.80 10.73 18.95
N ASP A 153 13.84 10.39 19.82
CA ASP A 153 13.18 9.08 19.81
C ASP A 153 12.58 8.73 18.44
N SER A 154 11.97 9.72 17.76
CA SER A 154 11.35 9.52 16.44
C SER A 154 12.39 9.30 15.35
N ALA A 155 13.53 9.99 15.41
CA ALA A 155 14.64 9.80 14.49
C ALA A 155 15.25 8.41 14.65
N GLU A 156 15.56 7.99 15.88
CA GLU A 156 16.13 6.66 16.19
C GLU A 156 15.20 5.53 15.69
N ILE A 157 13.88 5.66 15.93
CA ILE A 157 12.87 4.69 15.44
C ILE A 157 12.86 4.61 13.91
N LEU A 158 12.93 5.75 13.22
CA LEU A 158 12.92 5.79 11.76
C LEU A 158 14.19 5.15 11.18
N GLU A 159 15.36 5.55 11.71
CA GLU A 159 16.66 5.03 11.29
C GLU A 159 16.77 3.52 11.53
N GLY A 160 16.36 3.06 12.71
CA GLY A 160 16.30 1.63 13.04
C GLY A 160 15.42 0.84 12.08
N ALA A 161 14.23 1.36 11.74
CA ALA A 161 13.33 0.71 10.78
C ALA A 161 13.94 0.59 9.38
N VAL A 162 14.61 1.64 8.91
CA VAL A 162 15.28 1.68 7.60
C VAL A 162 16.50 0.76 7.58
N ALA A 163 17.28 0.73 8.66
CA ALA A 163 18.45 -0.13 8.80
C ALA A 163 18.06 -1.62 8.77
N VAL A 164 17.01 -2.00 9.52
CA VAL A 164 16.47 -3.36 9.53
C VAL A 164 15.98 -3.77 8.15
N GLU A 165 15.21 -2.93 7.48
CA GLU A 165 14.74 -3.22 6.12
C GLU A 165 15.91 -3.39 5.14
N ARG A 166 16.94 -2.54 5.23
CA ARG A 166 18.15 -2.66 4.41
C ARG A 166 18.88 -3.98 4.64
N ALA A 167 19.07 -4.35 5.90
CA ALA A 167 19.74 -5.60 6.27
C ALA A 167 18.96 -6.82 5.78
N LEU A 168 17.63 -6.84 6.00
CA LEU A 168 16.76 -7.92 5.51
C LEU A 168 16.83 -8.10 3.99
N ARG A 169 16.99 -7.01 3.21
CA ARG A 169 17.12 -7.07 1.74
C ARG A 169 18.45 -7.66 1.29
N GLN A 170 19.54 -7.43 2.01
CA GLN A 170 20.88 -7.88 1.63
C GLN A 170 21.03 -9.40 1.74
N ASP A 171 20.29 -10.03 2.67
CA ASP A 171 20.51 -11.42 3.04
C ASP A 171 19.52 -12.41 2.39
N ILE A 172 18.69 -11.97 1.43
CA ILE A 172 17.63 -12.79 0.84
C ILE A 172 17.54 -12.73 -0.69
N GLU A 173 17.26 -13.88 -1.32
CA GLU A 173 16.86 -13.96 -2.74
C GLU A 173 15.36 -13.66 -2.94
N LYS A 174 14.57 -13.81 -1.86
CA LYS A 174 13.13 -13.52 -1.78
C LYS A 174 12.88 -12.01 -1.63
N VAL A 175 11.61 -11.59 -1.57
CA VAL A 175 11.29 -10.21 -1.14
C VAL A 175 10.99 -10.17 0.36
N VAL A 176 11.22 -9.04 1.01
CA VAL A 176 11.04 -8.91 2.47
C VAL A 176 9.56 -9.03 2.86
N SER A 177 8.67 -8.42 2.08
CA SER A 177 7.23 -8.43 2.34
C SER A 177 6.43 -8.49 1.04
N ASP A 178 5.20 -8.97 1.14
CA ASP A 178 4.25 -8.97 0.02
C ASP A 178 3.94 -7.55 -0.50
N VAL A 179 4.12 -6.52 0.36
CA VAL A 179 3.96 -5.11 -0.01
C VAL A 179 4.97 -4.71 -1.10
N GLU A 180 6.11 -5.38 -1.18
CA GLU A 180 7.09 -5.12 -2.22
C GLU A 180 6.57 -5.40 -3.63
N PHE A 181 5.70 -6.41 -3.81
CA PHE A 181 5.07 -6.66 -5.10
C PHE A 181 4.18 -5.50 -5.54
N VAL A 182 3.53 -4.83 -4.59
CA VAL A 182 2.70 -3.64 -4.85
C VAL A 182 3.57 -2.45 -5.29
N ARG A 183 4.70 -2.22 -4.61
CA ARG A 183 5.65 -1.15 -4.98
C ARG A 183 6.23 -1.37 -6.38
N ARG A 184 6.77 -2.57 -6.64
CA ARG A 184 7.34 -2.93 -7.95
C ARG A 184 6.29 -2.86 -9.07
N ALA A 185 5.05 -3.23 -8.79
CA ALA A 185 3.96 -3.09 -9.76
C ALA A 185 3.65 -1.63 -10.09
N SER A 186 3.73 -0.72 -9.11
CA SER A 186 3.55 0.73 -9.33
C SER A 186 4.60 1.26 -10.31
N GLN A 187 5.87 0.92 -10.08
CA GLN A 187 6.96 1.26 -11.01
C GLN A 187 6.77 0.62 -12.39
N ASN A 188 6.36 -0.66 -12.43
CA ASN A 188 6.16 -1.36 -13.69
C ASN A 188 5.01 -0.78 -14.53
N LEU A 189 3.93 -0.33 -13.88
CA LEU A 189 2.81 0.36 -14.53
C LEU A 189 3.28 1.62 -15.23
N LEU A 190 4.06 2.47 -14.55
CA LEU A 190 4.61 3.68 -15.14
C LEU A 190 5.57 3.35 -16.30
N ARG A 191 6.50 2.42 -16.08
CA ARG A 191 7.49 1.98 -17.09
C ARG A 191 6.84 1.43 -18.36
N THR A 192 5.73 0.71 -18.22
CA THR A 192 5.01 0.09 -19.33
C THR A 192 3.85 0.95 -19.85
N ASN A 193 3.69 2.17 -19.31
CA ASN A 193 2.58 3.07 -19.58
C ASN A 193 1.22 2.35 -19.54
N GLY A 194 1.02 1.52 -18.52
CA GLY A 194 -0.24 0.83 -18.26
C GLY A 194 -0.47 -0.48 -19.03
N THR A 195 0.35 -0.80 -20.04
CA THR A 195 0.14 -2.00 -20.88
C THR A 195 0.20 -3.31 -20.09
N CYS A 196 0.95 -3.38 -18.98
CA CYS A 196 0.93 -4.55 -18.09
C CYS A 196 -0.43 -4.77 -17.41
N LEU A 197 -1.19 -3.71 -17.12
CA LEU A 197 -2.55 -3.82 -16.57
C LEU A 197 -3.51 -4.42 -17.60
N GLU A 198 -3.45 -3.94 -18.84
CA GLU A 198 -4.28 -4.43 -19.93
C GLU A 198 -3.99 -5.91 -20.23
N ALA A 199 -2.72 -6.30 -20.21
CA ALA A 199 -2.32 -7.69 -20.42
C ALA A 199 -2.80 -8.61 -19.28
N ALA A 200 -2.63 -8.20 -18.02
CA ALA A 200 -3.00 -9.01 -16.86
C ALA A 200 -4.53 -9.04 -16.62
N PHE A 201 -5.23 -7.98 -16.99
CA PHE A 201 -6.64 -7.77 -16.69
C PHE A 201 -7.41 -7.13 -17.88
N PRO A 202 -7.51 -7.81 -19.03
CA PRO A 202 -8.01 -7.23 -20.28
C PRO A 202 -9.47 -6.77 -20.22
N ASP A 203 -10.29 -7.41 -19.38
CA ASP A 203 -11.71 -7.10 -19.26
C ASP A 203 -12.02 -6.03 -18.20
N VAL A 204 -11.01 -5.53 -17.48
CA VAL A 204 -11.23 -4.62 -16.34
C VAL A 204 -11.49 -3.20 -16.85
N GLU A 205 -12.70 -2.73 -16.58
CA GLU A 205 -13.15 -1.38 -16.97
C GLU A 205 -13.12 -0.39 -15.79
N ARG A 206 -12.85 -0.87 -14.57
CA ARG A 206 -12.79 -0.06 -13.35
C ARG A 206 -12.01 -0.77 -12.25
N ILE A 207 -11.32 0.01 -11.42
CA ILE A 207 -10.64 -0.47 -10.21
C ILE A 207 -11.27 0.18 -8.98
N SER A 208 -11.52 -0.62 -7.94
CA SER A 208 -12.06 -0.15 -6.67
C SER A 208 -11.24 -0.63 -5.49
N LEU A 209 -10.73 0.28 -4.67
CA LEU A 209 -10.12 -0.01 -3.37
C LEU A 209 -11.21 0.06 -2.28
N VAL A 210 -11.43 -1.02 -1.55
CA VAL A 210 -12.56 -1.13 -0.61
C VAL A 210 -12.15 -1.45 0.82
N GLY A 211 -12.98 -0.98 1.76
CA GLY A 211 -12.90 -1.35 3.17
C GLY A 211 -11.71 -0.74 3.92
N VAL A 212 -11.06 0.28 3.34
CA VAL A 212 -9.87 0.90 3.90
C VAL A 212 -10.22 1.83 5.07
N SER A 213 -9.59 1.55 6.22
CA SER A 213 -9.57 2.44 7.41
C SER A 213 -8.27 3.25 7.51
N SER A 214 -7.26 2.88 6.72
CA SER A 214 -5.99 3.56 6.52
C SER A 214 -5.58 3.42 5.05
N LEU A 215 -4.66 4.26 4.58
CA LEU A 215 -4.09 4.19 3.25
C LEU A 215 -2.59 3.92 3.36
N PRO A 216 -2.16 2.64 3.32
CA PRO A 216 -0.74 2.33 3.22
C PRO A 216 -0.13 2.98 1.98
N ALA A 217 1.08 3.51 2.12
CA ALA A 217 1.85 4.18 1.07
C ALA A 217 1.84 3.38 -0.24
N ALA A 218 2.17 2.09 -0.19
CA ALA A 218 2.22 1.24 -1.38
C ALA A 218 0.86 1.11 -2.09
N HIS A 219 -0.27 1.11 -1.36
CA HIS A 219 -1.59 1.11 -2.00
C HIS A 219 -1.87 2.44 -2.70
N VAL A 220 -1.46 3.55 -2.10
CA VAL A 220 -1.59 4.88 -2.73
C VAL A 220 -0.71 4.96 -3.97
N ASP A 221 0.52 4.45 -3.91
CA ASP A 221 1.46 4.42 -5.03
C ASP A 221 0.91 3.61 -6.20
N LEU A 222 0.31 2.44 -5.93
CA LEU A 222 -0.33 1.63 -6.95
C LEU A 222 -1.48 2.39 -7.63
N LEU A 223 -2.35 3.03 -6.85
CA LEU A 223 -3.44 3.82 -7.40
C LEU A 223 -2.94 5.05 -8.16
N HIS A 224 -1.87 5.70 -7.68
CA HIS A 224 -1.23 6.81 -8.36
C HIS A 224 -0.73 6.36 -9.74
N ALA A 225 0.05 5.28 -9.79
CA ALA A 225 0.58 4.73 -11.03
C ALA A 225 -0.52 4.32 -12.02
N ILE A 226 -1.64 3.75 -11.54
CA ILE A 226 -2.80 3.43 -12.39
C ILE A 226 -3.42 4.71 -12.96
N LEU A 227 -3.62 5.73 -12.13
CA LEU A 227 -4.25 7.00 -12.52
C LEU A 227 -3.40 7.76 -13.53
N GLU A 228 -2.07 7.66 -13.41
CA GLU A 228 -1.10 8.29 -14.30
C GLU A 228 -0.94 7.52 -15.62
N ALA A 229 -0.78 6.20 -15.55
CA ALA A 229 -0.47 5.37 -16.72
C ALA A 229 -1.70 4.95 -17.53
N THR A 230 -2.92 5.13 -17.00
CA THR A 230 -4.15 4.60 -17.62
C THR A 230 -5.34 5.55 -17.54
N GLN A 231 -6.37 5.28 -18.35
CA GLN A 231 -7.68 5.96 -18.25
C GLN A 231 -8.71 5.14 -17.46
N VAL A 232 -8.30 4.04 -16.82
CA VAL A 232 -9.21 3.19 -16.05
C VAL A 232 -9.72 3.99 -14.83
N PRO A 233 -11.04 4.15 -14.66
CA PRO A 233 -11.59 4.83 -13.50
C PRO A 233 -11.23 4.10 -12.20
N VAL A 234 -10.78 4.87 -11.21
CA VAL A 234 -10.43 4.38 -9.87
C VAL A 234 -11.44 4.91 -8.85
N HIS A 235 -11.94 4.01 -8.00
CA HIS A 235 -12.82 4.35 -6.90
C HIS A 235 -12.18 3.95 -5.57
N ILE A 236 -12.27 4.80 -4.56
CA ILE A 236 -11.85 4.46 -3.19
C ILE A 236 -13.05 4.54 -2.27
N HIS A 237 -13.36 3.42 -1.60
CA HIS A 237 -14.44 3.30 -0.64
C HIS A 237 -13.90 3.30 0.77
N PHE A 238 -13.95 4.48 1.39
CA PHE A 238 -13.57 4.69 2.78
C PHE A 238 -14.68 4.32 3.74
N ARG A 239 -14.27 3.83 4.92
CA ARG A 239 -15.17 3.62 6.05
C ARG A 239 -15.72 4.94 6.58
N ARG A 240 -16.95 4.91 7.10
CA ARG A 240 -17.63 6.11 7.64
C ARG A 240 -16.81 6.83 8.73
N GLY A 241 -16.14 6.08 9.59
CA GLY A 241 -15.40 6.64 10.74
C GLY A 241 -14.08 7.35 10.37
N THR A 242 -13.39 6.89 9.32
CA THR A 242 -12.06 7.42 8.93
C THR A 242 -12.07 8.15 7.59
N GLY A 243 -13.14 8.02 6.80
CA GLY A 243 -13.13 8.43 5.40
C GLY A 243 -13.09 9.93 5.16
N SER A 244 -13.70 10.75 6.04
CA SER A 244 -13.58 12.21 5.91
C SER A 244 -12.14 12.66 6.09
N TYR A 245 -11.44 12.11 7.08
CA TYR A 245 -10.02 12.35 7.31
C TYR A 245 -9.16 11.87 6.14
N LEU A 246 -9.32 10.62 5.70
CA LEU A 246 -8.52 10.06 4.61
C LEU A 246 -8.78 10.76 3.26
N SER A 247 -10.02 11.17 2.98
CA SER A 247 -10.34 11.89 1.75
C SER A 247 -9.62 13.24 1.66
N ARG A 248 -9.40 13.91 2.80
CA ARG A 248 -8.65 15.18 2.85
C ARG A 248 -7.14 14.99 2.67
N ARG A 249 -6.59 13.88 3.17
CA ARG A 249 -5.15 13.58 3.07
C ARG A 249 -4.74 12.97 1.74
N LEU A 250 -5.66 12.35 1.02
CA LEU A 250 -5.34 11.63 -0.22
C LEU A 250 -4.58 12.47 -1.27
N PRO A 251 -4.93 13.75 -1.54
CA PRO A 251 -4.16 14.58 -2.47
C PRO A 251 -2.68 14.70 -2.08
N GLU A 252 -2.38 14.86 -0.79
CA GLU A 252 -1.00 14.92 -0.29
C GLU A 252 -0.28 13.58 -0.44
N LEU A 253 -0.98 12.46 -0.17
CA LEU A 253 -0.40 11.13 -0.31
C LEU A 253 -0.08 10.75 -1.77
N LEU A 254 -0.84 11.31 -2.73
CA LEU A 254 -0.59 11.19 -4.16
C LEU A 254 0.51 12.13 -4.65
N ASN A 255 0.89 13.15 -3.87
CA ASN A 255 1.88 14.14 -4.26
C ASN A 255 3.30 13.66 -3.96
N VAL A 256 3.71 12.59 -4.63
CA VAL A 256 5.08 12.07 -4.64
C VAL A 256 5.52 11.86 -6.08
N THR A 257 6.80 12.09 -6.38
CA THR A 257 7.36 11.71 -7.69
C THR A 257 7.69 10.22 -7.71
N GLU A 258 7.57 9.56 -8.86
CA GLU A 258 7.96 8.16 -9.05
C GLU A 258 7.38 7.18 -7.98
N PRO A 259 6.05 7.06 -7.87
CA PRO A 259 5.41 6.23 -6.86
C PRO A 259 5.92 4.77 -6.88
N GLY A 260 6.22 4.25 -5.69
CA GLY A 260 6.77 2.90 -5.49
C GLY A 260 8.29 2.84 -5.41
N THR A 261 9.01 3.96 -5.63
CA THR A 261 10.46 4.06 -5.38
C THR A 261 10.81 3.92 -3.91
N VAL A 262 11.99 3.34 -3.64
CA VAL A 262 12.53 3.11 -2.30
C VAL A 262 13.97 3.60 -2.19
N VAL A 263 14.41 3.92 -0.97
CA VAL A 263 15.79 4.35 -0.66
C VAL A 263 16.84 3.23 -0.69
N PHE A 264 16.46 2.02 -1.09
CA PHE A 264 17.35 0.86 -1.13
C PHE A 264 17.81 0.60 -2.56
N GLU A 265 19.06 0.15 -2.71
CA GLU A 265 19.57 -0.34 -3.99
C GLU A 265 18.77 -1.57 -4.46
N SER A 266 18.61 -1.69 -5.78
CA SER A 266 17.82 -2.75 -6.43
C SER A 266 18.62 -4.00 -6.75
#